data_AF-A0A3S5IR43-F1
#
_entry.id   AF-A0A3S5IR43-F1
#
_cell.length_a   1.000
_cell.length_b   1.000
_cell.length_c   1.000
_cell.angle_alpha   90.00
_cell.angle_beta   90.00
_cell.angle_gamma   90.00
#
_symmetry.space_group_name_H-M   'P 1'
#
loop_
_entity.id
_entity.type
_entity.pdbx_description
1 polymer ?
#
loop_
_entity_poly.entity_id
_entity_poly.type
_entity_poly.pdbx_seq_one_letter_code
_entity_poly.pdbx_strand_id
1 'polypeptide(L)'
;MLLAGGDAVAGHLPEAGDVFVAGLAAGDVAAVARHVASHDGVRVFVSFSEFALLHADFAAAFGGSAGADRVVFATSLPHWDDANSTSETAREFLAAVPNATQRTPLALMGFATTQLVQTVLSRMDKVSAARLADFFYKNVDVTVKDMLYGPFVKGKACTAAAAGGAGCGKNYGATRISVWSLARALFPAVTPTMEYAEPVARGLTEPQLIGVVAGSVVGGVLLVGVVIVLLRFCRDSRDNANAPKEPTDPVTLVFTDIESSTALWAACSQLMSDAVATHHRLIRALITKYRCYEVKTVGDSFMIACKSVFAAAQLVRELQQVFLQHDWGTGALDEAYRNFEEGRAEEDANEGYVPPTARLDAAVYRQHWNGLRVRVGVHTGLCDIRRDEVTKGYDYYGETANVAARTEGVGNGGRVLLTRAAYMALSTTEREQLKVTALGAVALRGVPKPVELYQLDAVPGRTFAPLRLDRLMPELDGDGEDATGSGDASASSCRSCLSQTAFAVLALLGLQFGIFAAPPATAGAASSLRALESRCAARR
;
A
#
# COMPACT_ATOMS: atom_id res chain seq x y z
N MET A 1 31.42 3.58 -31.45
CA MET A 1 31.53 2.90 -32.75
C MET A 1 31.71 1.41 -32.47
N LEU A 2 30.96 0.55 -33.15
CA LEU A 2 31.10 -0.92 -33.02
C LEU A 2 31.94 -1.41 -34.19
N LEU A 3 33.05 -2.09 -33.92
CA LEU A 3 33.93 -2.68 -34.92
C LEU A 3 33.56 -4.15 -35.12
N ALA A 4 33.68 -4.67 -36.34
CA ALA A 4 33.51 -6.09 -36.58
C ALA A 4 34.73 -6.85 -36.05
N GLY A 5 34.56 -8.13 -35.68
CA GLY A 5 35.65 -8.94 -35.15
C GLY A 5 36.80 -9.07 -36.15
N GLY A 6 37.97 -8.51 -35.81
CA GLY A 6 39.18 -8.54 -36.65
C GLY A 6 39.58 -7.18 -37.24
N ASP A 7 38.74 -6.13 -37.13
CA ASP A 7 39.09 -4.78 -37.57
C ASP A 7 40.11 -4.13 -36.63
N ALA A 8 41.10 -3.42 -37.19
CA ALA A 8 42.16 -2.81 -36.40
C ALA A 8 41.68 -1.56 -35.65
N VAL A 9 41.80 -1.55 -34.32
CA VAL A 9 41.39 -0.44 -33.45
C VAL A 9 42.10 0.89 -33.80
N ALA A 10 43.35 0.84 -34.28
CA ALA A 10 44.17 2.03 -34.55
C ALA A 10 43.51 3.03 -35.51
N GLY A 11 42.78 2.58 -36.53
CA GLY A 11 42.15 3.46 -37.52
C GLY A 11 40.94 4.25 -37.00
N HIS A 12 40.50 3.96 -35.76
CA HIS A 12 39.29 4.52 -35.17
C HIS A 12 39.55 5.31 -33.88
N LEU A 13 40.80 5.37 -33.43
CA LEU A 13 41.19 6.19 -32.30
C LEU A 13 41.36 7.65 -32.76
N PRO A 14 40.81 8.64 -32.03
CA PRO A 14 41.01 10.04 -32.37
C PRO A 14 42.47 10.46 -32.13
N GLU A 15 42.91 11.49 -32.84
CA GLU A 15 44.26 12.07 -32.66
C GLU A 15 44.34 12.96 -31.40
N ALA A 16 43.20 13.44 -30.89
CA ALA A 16 43.10 14.23 -29.66
C ALA A 16 41.76 14.04 -28.93
N GLY A 17 41.74 14.36 -27.63
CA GLY A 17 40.56 14.23 -26.77
C GLY A 17 40.47 12.90 -26.02
N ASP A 18 39.30 12.60 -25.47
CA ASP A 18 39.06 11.39 -24.68
C ASP A 18 38.31 10.34 -25.50
N VAL A 19 38.76 9.08 -25.46
CA VAL A 19 38.07 7.94 -26.09
C VAL A 19 37.92 6.80 -25.10
N PHE A 20 36.72 6.20 -25.03
CA PHE A 20 36.48 4.97 -24.26
C PHE A 20 36.47 3.77 -25.20
N VAL A 21 37.30 2.76 -24.89
CA VAL A 21 37.46 1.55 -25.69
C VAL A 21 37.09 0.34 -24.84
N ALA A 22 36.29 -0.54 -25.44
CA ALA A 22 35.88 -1.83 -24.87
C ALA A 22 35.76 -2.87 -26.00
N GLY A 23 35.85 -4.15 -25.66
CA GLY A 23 36.02 -5.28 -26.58
C GLY A 23 37.45 -5.55 -27.08
N LEU A 24 38.50 -5.16 -26.36
CA LEU A 24 39.90 -5.33 -26.78
C LEU A 24 40.33 -6.80 -26.86
N ALA A 25 41.02 -7.16 -27.94
CA ALA A 25 41.80 -8.39 -28.04
C ALA A 25 43.29 -8.13 -27.74
N ALA A 26 44.06 -9.20 -27.50
CA ALA A 26 45.50 -9.09 -27.18
C ALA A 26 46.30 -8.29 -28.23
N GLY A 27 45.97 -8.45 -29.52
CA GLY A 27 46.62 -7.70 -30.61
C GLY A 27 46.32 -6.20 -30.63
N ASP A 28 45.20 -5.77 -30.05
CA ASP A 28 44.78 -4.37 -30.05
C ASP A 28 45.58 -3.53 -29.05
N VAL A 29 46.09 -4.14 -27.97
CA VAL A 29 46.88 -3.45 -26.95
C VAL A 29 48.12 -2.80 -27.55
N ALA A 30 48.82 -3.51 -28.44
CA ALA A 30 49.99 -2.97 -29.14
C ALA A 30 49.62 -1.86 -30.14
N ALA A 31 48.41 -1.88 -30.68
CA ALA A 31 47.90 -0.82 -31.56
C ALA A 31 47.58 0.46 -30.76
N VAL A 32 46.91 0.31 -29.61
CA VAL A 32 46.66 1.41 -28.67
C VAL A 32 47.97 2.03 -28.20
N ALA A 33 48.96 1.21 -27.82
CA ALA A 33 50.27 1.69 -27.39
C ALA A 33 50.96 2.56 -28.45
N ARG A 34 50.99 2.09 -29.71
CA ARG A 34 51.55 2.88 -30.81
C ARG A 34 50.79 4.17 -31.05
N HIS A 35 49.47 4.13 -31.01
CA HIS A 35 48.62 5.29 -31.27
C HIS A 35 48.78 6.39 -30.21
N VAL A 36 48.79 6.00 -28.93
CA VAL A 36 48.98 6.95 -27.82
C VAL A 36 50.40 7.49 -27.79
N ALA A 37 51.40 6.71 -28.22
CA ALA A 37 52.77 7.19 -28.35
C ALA A 37 52.95 8.19 -29.51
N SER A 38 52.18 8.06 -30.61
CA SER A 38 52.27 8.98 -31.75
C SER A 38 51.41 10.24 -31.62
N HIS A 39 50.43 10.25 -30.71
CA HIS A 39 49.49 11.35 -30.54
C HIS A 39 49.46 11.84 -29.09
N ASP A 40 50.02 13.01 -28.83
CA ASP A 40 50.13 13.50 -27.46
C ASP A 40 48.83 14.04 -26.85
N GLY A 41 47.85 14.35 -27.70
CA GLY A 41 46.58 14.95 -27.32
C GLY A 41 45.47 13.96 -26.96
N VAL A 42 45.69 12.65 -27.10
CA VAL A 42 44.64 11.62 -26.88
C VAL A 42 44.78 10.94 -25.51
N ARG A 43 43.64 10.71 -24.86
CA ARG A 43 43.53 9.89 -23.65
C ARG A 43 42.58 8.72 -23.91
N VAL A 44 43.03 7.52 -23.60
CA VAL A 44 42.30 6.28 -23.85
C VAL A 44 41.82 5.71 -22.54
N PHE A 45 40.50 5.65 -22.35
CA PHE A 45 39.86 4.96 -21.25
C PHE A 45 39.61 3.51 -21.64
N VAL A 46 40.12 2.57 -20.84
CA VAL A 46 39.86 1.14 -20.98
C VAL A 46 39.07 0.62 -19.80
N SER A 47 38.28 -0.43 -20.00
CA SER A 47 37.59 -1.07 -18.88
C SER A 47 38.60 -1.80 -18.00
N PHE A 48 38.41 -1.75 -16.67
CA PHE A 48 39.31 -2.45 -15.75
C PHE A 48 39.33 -3.96 -15.99
N SER A 49 38.20 -4.55 -16.38
CA SER A 49 38.09 -5.97 -16.73
C SER A 49 39.01 -6.39 -17.87
N GLU A 50 39.15 -5.55 -18.90
CA GLU A 50 40.03 -5.84 -20.03
C GLU A 50 41.49 -5.65 -19.69
N PHE A 51 41.80 -4.56 -18.98
CA PHE A 51 43.14 -4.35 -18.45
C PHE A 51 43.55 -5.52 -17.54
N ALA A 52 42.65 -6.01 -16.69
CA ALA A 52 42.93 -7.14 -15.81
C ALA A 52 43.16 -8.44 -16.59
N LEU A 53 42.37 -8.70 -17.63
CA LEU A 53 42.50 -9.90 -18.47
C LEU A 53 43.76 -9.87 -19.34
N LEU A 54 44.08 -8.71 -19.92
CA LEU A 54 45.20 -8.49 -20.84
C LEU A 54 46.42 -7.86 -20.14
N HIS A 55 46.54 -8.01 -18.82
CA HIS A 55 47.58 -7.35 -18.02
C HIS A 55 48.99 -7.62 -18.55
N ALA A 56 49.27 -8.85 -18.98
CA ALA A 56 50.56 -9.23 -19.55
C ALA A 56 50.85 -8.50 -20.87
N ASP A 57 49.85 -8.35 -21.74
CA ASP A 57 49.97 -7.63 -23.01
C ASP A 57 50.17 -6.12 -22.77
N PHE A 58 49.45 -5.55 -21.81
CA PHE A 58 49.63 -4.16 -21.41
C PHE A 58 51.00 -3.93 -20.79
N ALA A 59 51.47 -4.81 -19.89
CA ALA A 59 52.80 -4.72 -19.32
C ALA A 59 53.90 -4.85 -20.39
N ALA A 60 53.72 -5.74 -21.38
CA ALA A 60 54.66 -5.90 -22.48
C ALA A 60 54.68 -4.69 -23.43
N ALA A 61 53.52 -4.14 -23.77
CA ALA A 61 53.39 -3.00 -24.68
C ALA A 61 53.77 -1.65 -24.04
N PHE A 62 53.61 -1.53 -22.71
CA PHE A 62 53.81 -0.27 -21.97
C PHE A 62 54.96 -0.28 -20.96
N GLY A 63 55.71 -1.38 -20.83
CA GLY A 63 56.84 -1.51 -19.91
C GLY A 63 58.00 -0.51 -20.13
N GLY A 64 57.98 0.28 -21.20
CA GLY A 64 58.94 1.35 -21.48
C GLY A 64 58.50 2.38 -22.51
N SER A 65 57.20 2.49 -22.80
CA SER A 65 56.68 3.39 -23.85
C SER A 65 56.09 4.69 -23.30
N ALA A 66 56.24 5.77 -24.08
CA ALA A 66 55.62 7.06 -23.79
C ALA A 66 54.09 6.95 -23.95
N GLY A 67 53.34 7.57 -23.04
CA GLY A 67 51.87 7.63 -23.11
C GLY A 67 51.11 6.67 -22.19
N ALA A 68 51.78 5.84 -21.38
CA ALA A 68 51.12 5.01 -20.35
C ALA A 68 50.35 5.84 -19.29
N ASP A 69 50.73 7.11 -19.11
CA ASP A 69 50.02 8.08 -18.28
C ASP A 69 48.66 8.50 -18.86
N ARG A 70 48.48 8.36 -20.19
CA ARG A 70 47.26 8.71 -20.93
C ARG A 70 46.33 7.54 -21.22
N VAL A 71 46.75 6.32 -20.89
CA VAL A 71 45.83 5.17 -20.84
C VAL A 71 45.31 5.07 -19.41
N VAL A 72 44.00 5.18 -19.22
CA VAL A 72 43.40 5.26 -17.89
C VAL A 72 42.26 4.26 -17.73
N PHE A 73 42.00 3.84 -16.50
CA PHE A 73 40.87 2.97 -16.17
C PHE A 73 40.33 3.31 -14.78
N ALA A 74 39.04 3.06 -14.56
CA ALA A 74 38.41 3.23 -13.27
C ALA A 74 38.48 1.92 -12.48
N THR A 75 38.92 1.97 -11.22
CA THR A 75 38.93 0.82 -10.31
C THR A 75 38.57 1.23 -8.89
N SER A 76 37.93 0.33 -8.16
CA SER A 76 37.73 0.42 -6.71
C SER A 76 38.65 -0.52 -5.93
N LEU A 77 39.46 -1.33 -6.62
CA LEU A 77 40.39 -2.24 -5.97
C LEU A 77 41.66 -1.48 -5.52
N PRO A 78 42.27 -1.90 -4.39
CA PRO A 78 43.59 -1.42 -4.02
C PRO A 78 44.65 -1.95 -5.01
N HIS A 79 45.88 -1.45 -4.89
CA HIS A 79 46.95 -1.84 -5.79
C HIS A 79 47.41 -3.27 -5.46
N TRP A 80 47.48 -4.16 -6.46
CA TRP A 80 47.76 -5.60 -6.27
C TRP A 80 49.22 -5.91 -5.92
N ASP A 81 50.12 -4.96 -6.13
CA ASP A 81 51.55 -5.11 -5.79
C ASP A 81 52.10 -3.92 -5.01
N ASP A 82 51.34 -3.44 -4.01
CA ASP A 82 51.78 -2.38 -3.09
C ASP A 82 52.12 -2.93 -1.70
N ALA A 83 53.42 -3.09 -1.44
CA ALA A 83 53.93 -3.62 -0.17
C ALA A 83 53.58 -2.77 1.06
N ASN A 84 53.30 -1.47 0.88
CA ASN A 84 52.98 -0.53 1.96
C ASN A 84 51.50 -0.15 1.99
N SER A 85 50.64 -0.99 1.40
CA SER A 85 49.22 -0.68 1.27
C SER A 85 48.55 -0.50 2.64
N THR A 86 47.77 0.57 2.76
CA THR A 86 46.89 0.81 3.91
C THR A 86 45.62 -0.05 3.85
N SER A 87 45.37 -0.70 2.71
CA SER A 87 44.23 -1.61 2.53
C SER A 87 44.44 -2.92 3.27
N GLU A 88 43.45 -3.36 4.03
CA GLU A 88 43.46 -4.68 4.68
C GLU A 88 43.39 -5.79 3.64
N THR A 89 42.52 -5.65 2.65
CA THR A 89 42.37 -6.62 1.54
C THR A 89 43.66 -6.80 0.76
N ALA A 90 44.39 -5.72 0.45
CA ALA A 90 45.67 -5.83 -0.27
C ALA A 90 46.74 -6.54 0.57
N ARG A 91 46.85 -6.23 1.87
CA ARG A 91 47.84 -6.88 2.75
C ARG A 91 47.58 -8.39 2.88
N GLU A 92 46.32 -8.79 3.01
CA GLU A 92 45.98 -10.23 3.04
C GLU A 92 46.22 -10.92 1.70
N PHE A 93 45.94 -10.24 0.58
CA PHE A 93 46.27 -10.76 -0.75
C PHE A 93 47.77 -11.00 -0.92
N LEU A 94 48.61 -10.02 -0.52
CA LEU A 94 50.07 -10.14 -0.61
C LEU A 94 50.61 -11.26 0.29
N ALA A 95 49.99 -11.49 1.44
CA ALA A 95 50.31 -12.63 2.31
C ALA A 95 49.89 -13.97 1.68
N ALA A 96 48.76 -14.02 0.98
CA ALA A 96 48.26 -15.21 0.30
C ALA A 96 49.00 -15.53 -1.01
N VAL A 97 49.53 -14.52 -1.69
CA VAL A 97 50.26 -14.62 -2.97
C VAL A 97 51.67 -14.02 -2.81
N PRO A 98 52.59 -14.77 -2.16
CA PRO A 98 53.92 -14.25 -1.86
C PRO A 98 54.78 -14.05 -3.12
N ASN A 99 54.52 -14.76 -4.21
CA ASN A 99 55.27 -14.62 -5.45
C ASN A 99 54.82 -13.40 -6.27
N ALA A 100 55.73 -12.43 -6.46
CA ALA A 100 55.43 -11.17 -7.17
C ALA A 100 54.94 -11.38 -8.61
N THR A 101 55.42 -12.40 -9.32
CA THR A 101 54.99 -12.65 -10.72
C THR A 101 53.55 -13.16 -10.83
N GLN A 102 52.97 -13.62 -9.72
CA GLN A 102 51.58 -14.08 -9.65
C GLN A 102 50.63 -12.98 -9.16
N ARG A 103 51.15 -11.83 -8.74
CA ARG A 103 50.36 -10.68 -8.29
C ARG A 103 49.88 -9.89 -9.49
N THR A 104 48.67 -10.21 -9.94
CA THR A 104 48.03 -9.53 -11.07
C THR A 104 46.72 -8.89 -10.61
N PRO A 105 46.22 -7.88 -11.33
CA PRO A 105 44.88 -7.32 -11.08
C PRO A 105 43.79 -8.40 -11.10
N LEU A 106 43.91 -9.39 -11.98
CA LEU A 106 42.98 -10.51 -12.08
C LEU A 106 43.05 -11.42 -10.84
N ALA A 107 44.25 -11.69 -10.33
CA ALA A 107 44.43 -12.48 -9.11
C ALA A 107 43.85 -11.78 -7.87
N LEU A 108 44.06 -10.47 -7.74
CA LEU A 108 43.46 -9.67 -6.65
C LEU A 108 41.93 -9.66 -6.76
N MET A 109 41.38 -9.50 -7.97
CA MET A 109 39.93 -9.56 -8.19
C MET A 109 39.37 -10.92 -7.78
N GLY A 110 40.03 -12.03 -8.14
CA GLY A 110 39.65 -13.38 -7.71
C GLY A 110 39.70 -13.56 -6.19
N PHE A 111 40.74 -13.03 -5.53
CA PHE A 111 40.88 -13.05 -4.08
C PHE A 111 39.74 -12.27 -3.39
N ALA A 112 39.50 -11.03 -3.80
CA ALA A 112 38.46 -10.17 -3.23
C ALA A 112 37.06 -10.77 -3.44
N THR A 113 36.81 -11.35 -4.62
CA THR A 113 35.56 -12.08 -4.92
C THR A 113 35.38 -13.26 -3.97
N THR A 114 36.43 -14.04 -3.74
CA THR A 114 36.37 -15.21 -2.87
C THR A 114 36.02 -14.80 -1.44
N GLN A 115 36.64 -13.73 -0.94
CA GLN A 115 36.32 -13.15 0.38
C GLN A 115 34.87 -12.68 0.47
N LEU A 116 34.35 -12.05 -0.60
CA LEU A 116 32.96 -11.63 -0.68
C LEU A 116 32.00 -12.81 -0.64
N VAL A 117 32.24 -13.82 -1.49
CA VAL A 117 31.40 -15.02 -1.53
C VAL A 117 31.44 -15.74 -0.18
N GLN A 118 32.61 -15.91 0.44
CA GLN A 118 32.72 -16.49 1.78
C GLN A 118 31.92 -15.72 2.83
N THR A 119 32.02 -14.38 2.83
CA THR A 119 31.28 -13.53 3.76
C THR A 119 29.78 -13.66 3.56
N VAL A 120 29.30 -13.68 2.31
CA VAL A 120 27.86 -13.83 2.00
C VAL A 120 27.37 -15.23 2.38
N LEU A 121 28.10 -16.28 2.02
CA LEU A 121 27.73 -17.67 2.33
C LEU A 121 27.69 -17.92 3.84
N SER A 122 28.56 -17.28 4.63
CA SER A 122 28.53 -17.40 6.11
C SER A 122 27.25 -16.85 6.74
N ARG A 123 26.51 -15.99 6.03
CA ARG A 123 25.24 -15.40 6.47
C ARG A 123 24.02 -16.15 5.96
N MET A 124 24.20 -17.33 5.35
CA MET A 124 23.12 -18.12 4.75
C MET A 124 22.95 -19.48 5.40
N ASP A 125 21.76 -19.74 5.94
CA ASP A 125 21.43 -21.03 6.55
C ASP A 125 21.32 -22.17 5.52
N LYS A 126 20.96 -21.84 4.26
CA LYS A 126 20.95 -22.78 3.14
C LYS A 126 21.44 -22.08 1.87
N VAL A 127 22.51 -22.63 1.30
CA VAL A 127 23.13 -22.08 0.08
C VAL A 127 22.36 -22.55 -1.15
N SER A 128 21.84 -21.60 -1.93
CA SER A 128 21.30 -21.85 -3.28
C SER A 128 21.56 -20.67 -4.20
N ALA A 129 21.64 -20.91 -5.50
CA ALA A 129 21.86 -19.85 -6.49
C ALA A 129 20.77 -18.74 -6.42
N ALA A 130 19.50 -19.14 -6.21
CA ALA A 130 18.40 -18.19 -6.05
C ALA A 130 18.55 -17.31 -4.81
N ARG A 131 18.96 -17.89 -3.66
CA ARG A 131 19.18 -17.13 -2.42
C ARG A 131 20.41 -16.24 -2.50
N LEU A 132 21.46 -16.69 -3.19
CA LEU A 132 22.65 -15.89 -3.47
C LEU A 132 22.31 -14.66 -4.32
N ALA A 133 21.56 -14.84 -5.40
CA ALA A 133 21.08 -13.73 -6.21
C ALA A 133 20.17 -12.79 -5.40
N ASP A 134 19.18 -13.34 -4.68
CA ASP A 134 18.25 -12.57 -3.85
C ASP A 134 18.97 -11.76 -2.76
N PHE A 135 20.05 -12.30 -2.19
CA PHE A 135 20.87 -11.57 -1.22
C PHE A 135 21.49 -10.31 -1.81
N PHE A 136 22.05 -10.36 -3.02
CA PHE A 136 22.62 -9.19 -3.70
C PHE A 136 21.54 -8.23 -4.24
N TYR A 137 20.32 -8.72 -4.51
CA TYR A 137 19.20 -7.86 -4.91
C TYR A 137 18.51 -7.17 -3.72
N LYS A 138 18.44 -7.80 -2.55
CA LYS A 138 17.76 -7.27 -1.36
C LYS A 138 18.69 -6.51 -0.41
N ASN A 139 19.91 -6.99 -0.21
CA ASN A 139 20.87 -6.29 0.65
C ASN A 139 21.58 -5.25 -0.18
N VAL A 140 21.46 -4.01 0.29
CA VAL A 140 21.93 -2.87 -0.45
C VAL A 140 23.45 -2.74 -0.29
N ASP A 141 24.04 -3.15 0.84
CA ASP A 141 25.47 -3.01 1.13
C ASP A 141 26.09 -4.19 1.87
N VAL A 142 27.25 -4.66 1.38
CA VAL A 142 28.04 -5.76 1.95
C VAL A 142 29.46 -5.25 2.19
N THR A 143 29.85 -5.14 3.45
CA THR A 143 31.23 -4.82 3.83
C THR A 143 32.03 -6.10 4.05
N VAL A 144 33.18 -6.20 3.39
CA VAL A 144 34.17 -7.26 3.55
C VAL A 144 35.50 -6.58 3.81
N LYS A 145 35.97 -6.64 5.05
CA LYS A 145 37.15 -5.88 5.51
C LYS A 145 36.99 -4.39 5.21
N ASP A 146 37.95 -3.80 4.49
CA ASP A 146 37.97 -2.42 4.06
C ASP A 146 37.28 -2.17 2.70
N MET A 147 36.74 -3.22 2.07
CA MET A 147 35.99 -3.15 0.82
C MET A 147 34.49 -3.14 1.10
N LEU A 148 33.79 -2.16 0.52
CA LEU A 148 32.34 -2.06 0.58
C LEU A 148 31.76 -2.32 -0.81
N TYR A 149 30.84 -3.29 -0.87
CA TYR A 149 30.08 -3.74 -2.03
C TYR A 149 28.60 -3.34 -1.86
N GLY A 150 28.18 -2.18 -2.37
CA GLY A 150 26.79 -1.71 -2.38
C GLY A 150 26.58 -0.46 -3.24
N PRO A 151 25.45 0.26 -3.17
CA PRO A 151 25.27 1.48 -3.93
C PRO A 151 26.31 2.51 -3.52
N PHE A 152 26.79 3.24 -4.52
CA PHE A 152 27.67 4.37 -4.32
C PHE A 152 26.89 5.68 -4.16
N VAL A 153 27.36 6.53 -3.26
CA VAL A 153 26.80 7.86 -3.04
C VAL A 153 27.69 8.90 -3.72
N LYS A 154 27.11 9.80 -4.53
CA LYS A 154 27.77 11.05 -4.88
C LYS A 154 27.40 12.09 -3.81
N GLY A 155 28.29 12.37 -2.86
CA GLY A 155 28.06 13.36 -1.79
C GLY A 155 27.58 12.78 -0.45
N LYS A 156 26.84 13.56 0.34
CA LYS A 156 26.40 13.15 1.70
C LYS A 156 25.20 12.20 1.67
N ALA A 157 25.34 11.11 2.44
CA ALA A 157 24.41 10.03 2.79
C ALA A 157 23.03 9.98 2.09
N CYS A 158 22.81 8.96 1.26
CA CYS A 158 21.47 8.50 0.90
C CYS A 158 20.87 7.79 2.13
N THR A 159 19.74 8.25 2.65
CA THR A 159 18.99 7.50 3.67
C THR A 159 18.26 6.34 2.98
N ALA A 160 18.04 5.22 3.71
CA ALA A 160 17.44 3.99 3.18
C ALA A 160 16.07 4.20 2.49
N ALA A 161 15.40 5.32 2.74
CA ALA A 161 14.14 5.72 2.11
C ALA A 161 14.28 6.27 0.66
N ALA A 162 15.49 6.56 0.18
CA ALA A 162 15.73 7.21 -1.11
C ALA A 162 15.94 6.24 -2.28
N ALA A 163 15.43 5.00 -2.19
CA ALA A 163 15.65 3.95 -3.19
C ALA A 163 15.04 4.22 -4.60
N GLY A 164 14.34 5.34 -4.80
CA GLY A 164 13.75 5.74 -6.08
C GLY A 164 13.85 7.23 -6.44
N GLY A 165 14.63 8.04 -5.70
CA GLY A 165 14.72 9.48 -5.94
C GLY A 165 15.88 9.87 -6.85
N ALA A 166 15.63 10.72 -7.84
CA ALA A 166 16.64 11.34 -8.70
C ALA A 166 17.73 12.02 -7.84
N GLY A 167 18.92 11.41 -7.77
CA GLY A 167 20.05 11.93 -6.99
C GLY A 167 21.04 10.86 -6.51
N CYS A 168 20.62 9.62 -6.30
CA CYS A 168 21.51 8.50 -5.94
C CYS A 168 21.78 7.61 -7.17
N GLY A 169 23.03 7.54 -7.63
CA GLY A 169 23.44 6.60 -8.67
C GLY A 169 23.54 5.17 -8.11
N LYS A 170 23.12 4.15 -8.87
CA LYS A 170 23.27 2.74 -8.49
C LYS A 170 24.39 2.11 -9.32
N ASN A 171 25.53 1.79 -8.70
CA ASN A 171 26.63 1.05 -9.32
C ASN A 171 26.82 -0.35 -8.73
N TYR A 172 25.83 -0.85 -7.97
CA TYR A 172 25.74 -2.22 -7.44
C TYR A 172 27.00 -2.74 -6.72
N GLY A 173 27.83 -1.89 -6.11
CA GLY A 173 28.99 -2.41 -5.42
C GLY A 173 30.03 -1.38 -5.01
N ALA A 174 30.64 -0.72 -5.97
CA ALA A 174 31.96 -0.16 -5.74
C ALA A 174 31.93 1.19 -5.01
N THR A 175 32.54 1.28 -3.83
CA THR A 175 32.89 2.58 -3.21
C THR A 175 34.34 2.96 -3.48
N ARG A 176 34.66 4.25 -3.32
CA ARG A 176 36.01 4.80 -3.55
C ARG A 176 36.58 4.51 -4.95
N ILE A 177 35.73 4.59 -5.97
CA ILE A 177 36.17 4.48 -7.36
C ILE A 177 37.18 5.59 -7.65
N SER A 178 38.35 5.18 -8.12
CA SER A 178 39.42 6.07 -8.53
C SER A 178 39.82 5.77 -9.97
N VAL A 179 40.25 6.80 -10.70
CA VAL A 179 40.76 6.65 -12.07
C VAL A 179 42.27 6.61 -12.00
N TRP A 180 42.86 5.51 -12.47
CA TRP A 180 44.31 5.32 -12.49
C TRP A 180 44.82 5.40 -13.91
N SER A 181 46.03 5.94 -14.07
CA SER A 181 46.80 5.73 -15.28
C SER A 181 47.42 4.34 -15.30
N LEU A 182 47.65 3.82 -16.50
CA LEU A 182 48.37 2.57 -16.69
C LEU A 182 49.81 2.68 -16.18
N ALA A 183 50.43 3.87 -16.29
CA ALA A 183 51.73 4.14 -15.68
C ALA A 183 51.73 3.88 -14.16
N ARG A 184 50.72 4.37 -13.43
CA ARG A 184 50.56 4.10 -12.00
C ARG A 184 50.34 2.62 -11.71
N ALA A 185 49.56 1.95 -12.55
CA ALA A 185 49.20 0.54 -12.40
C ALA A 185 50.40 -0.41 -12.61
N LEU A 186 51.32 -0.05 -13.51
CA LEU A 186 52.52 -0.83 -13.80
C LEU A 186 53.70 -0.41 -12.90
N PHE A 187 53.71 0.83 -12.43
CA PHE A 187 54.79 1.41 -11.63
C PHE A 187 54.22 2.11 -10.37
N PRO A 188 54.24 1.46 -9.19
CA PRO A 188 53.57 1.96 -7.98
C PRO A 188 54.15 3.27 -7.41
N ALA A 189 55.29 3.76 -7.94
CA ALA A 189 55.99 4.94 -7.44
C ALA A 189 55.56 6.28 -8.08
N VAL A 190 54.62 6.31 -9.04
CA VAL A 190 54.35 7.50 -9.86
C VAL A 190 52.91 8.03 -9.74
N THR A 191 52.84 9.32 -9.37
CA THR A 191 51.77 10.33 -9.49
C THR A 191 50.46 10.26 -8.65
N PRO A 192 49.95 11.45 -8.21
CA PRO A 192 48.78 11.56 -7.33
C PRO A 192 47.47 11.17 -8.02
N THR A 193 46.50 10.75 -7.21
CA THR A 193 45.11 10.50 -7.62
C THR A 193 44.47 11.74 -8.23
N MET A 194 43.79 11.60 -9.37
CA MET A 194 42.86 12.65 -9.85
C MET A 194 41.75 12.83 -8.81
N GLU A 195 41.73 13.96 -8.11
CA GLU A 195 40.59 14.39 -7.30
C GLU A 195 39.56 15.09 -8.19
N TYR A 196 38.31 14.60 -8.13
CA TYR A 196 37.19 15.25 -8.80
C TYR A 196 36.84 16.54 -8.06
N ALA A 197 37.20 17.70 -8.63
CA ALA A 197 36.69 18.99 -8.17
C ALA A 197 35.34 19.25 -8.85
N GLU A 198 34.29 19.48 -8.05
CA GLU A 198 33.00 19.95 -8.60
C GLU A 198 33.20 21.32 -9.26
N PRO A 199 32.64 21.54 -10.47
CA PRO A 199 32.58 22.88 -11.01
C PRO A 199 31.70 23.71 -10.08
N VAL A 200 32.27 24.76 -9.49
CA VAL A 200 31.56 25.69 -8.60
C VAL A 200 30.22 26.05 -9.23
N ALA A 201 29.13 25.59 -8.62
CA ALA A 201 27.80 26.03 -8.99
C ALA A 201 27.78 27.55 -8.83
N ARG A 202 27.73 28.29 -9.94
CA ARG A 202 27.46 29.72 -9.90
C ARG A 202 26.15 29.88 -9.14
N GLY A 203 26.21 30.55 -7.99
CA GLY A 203 25.05 30.77 -7.14
C GLY A 203 23.88 31.35 -7.93
N LEU A 204 22.66 31.06 -7.46
CA LEU A 204 21.43 31.65 -7.97
C LEU A 204 21.61 33.16 -8.03
N THR A 205 21.23 33.77 -9.15
CA THR A 205 21.23 35.24 -9.23
C THR A 205 20.22 35.79 -8.21
N GLU A 206 20.46 36.99 -7.70
CA GLU A 206 19.59 37.68 -6.74
C GLU A 206 18.07 37.62 -7.10
N PRO A 207 17.65 37.79 -8.37
CA PRO A 207 16.25 37.60 -8.75
C PRO A 207 15.76 36.14 -8.67
N GLN A 208 16.61 35.15 -8.90
CA GLN A 208 16.25 33.73 -8.75
C GLN A 208 16.08 33.35 -7.27
N LEU A 209 16.91 33.92 -6.38
CA LEU A 209 16.78 33.72 -4.94
C LEU A 209 15.45 34.29 -4.42
N ILE A 210 15.07 35.49 -4.84
CA ILE A 210 13.78 36.11 -4.49
C ILE A 210 12.62 35.24 -4.97
N GLY A 211 12.69 34.72 -6.20
CA GLY A 211 11.67 33.83 -6.76
C GLY A 211 11.49 32.53 -5.96
N VAL A 212 12.59 31.90 -5.52
CA VAL A 212 12.55 30.68 -4.70
C VAL A 212 11.95 30.94 -3.33
N VAL A 213 12.30 32.06 -2.69
CA VAL A 213 11.75 32.43 -1.37
C VAL A 213 10.25 32.71 -1.46
N ALA A 214 9.82 33.52 -2.43
CA ALA A 214 8.40 33.82 -2.62
C ALA A 214 7.58 32.56 -2.96
N GLY A 215 8.09 31.70 -3.84
CA GLY A 215 7.45 30.43 -4.19
C GLY A 215 7.33 29.47 -3.01
N SER A 216 8.36 29.42 -2.16
CA SER A 216 8.35 28.56 -0.95
C SER A 216 7.35 29.04 0.10
N VAL A 217 7.20 30.36 0.28
CA VAL A 217 6.21 30.92 1.22
C VAL A 217 4.78 30.65 0.73
N VAL A 218 4.49 30.87 -0.55
CA VAL A 218 3.17 30.59 -1.14
C VAL A 218 2.85 29.09 -1.08
N GLY A 219 3.82 28.24 -1.44
CA GLY A 219 3.69 26.79 -1.33
C GLY A 219 3.45 26.32 0.10
N GLY A 220 4.14 26.91 1.08
CA GLY A 220 3.95 26.62 2.50
C GLY A 220 2.54 26.98 2.99
N VAL A 221 2.01 28.15 2.61
CA VAL A 221 0.64 28.56 2.98
C VAL A 221 -0.41 27.63 2.36
N LEU A 222 -0.24 27.23 1.10
CA LEU A 222 -1.11 26.26 0.44
C LEU A 222 -1.06 24.89 1.13
N LEU A 223 0.13 24.41 1.49
CA LEU A 223 0.31 23.14 2.21
C LEU A 223 -0.39 23.18 3.57
N VAL A 224 -0.26 24.27 4.33
CA VAL A 224 -0.97 24.44 5.61
C VAL A 224 -2.48 24.43 5.40
N GLY A 225 -2.98 25.11 4.36
CA GLY A 225 -4.39 25.07 3.99
C GLY A 225 -4.89 23.65 3.69
N VAL A 226 -4.14 22.89 2.89
CA VAL A 226 -4.44 21.49 2.56
C VAL A 226 -4.40 20.61 3.81
N VAL A 227 -3.41 20.79 4.69
CA VAL A 227 -3.32 20.05 5.96
C VAL A 227 -4.51 20.37 6.88
N ILE A 228 -4.94 21.63 6.98
CA ILE A 228 -6.12 22.00 7.77
C ILE A 228 -7.39 21.36 7.19
N VAL A 229 -7.53 21.32 5.86
CA VAL A 229 -8.65 20.66 5.19
C VAL A 229 -8.61 19.14 5.44
N LEU A 230 -7.45 18.50 5.25
CA LEU A 230 -7.26 17.07 5.52
C LEU A 230 -7.51 16.73 6.98
N LEU A 231 -7.06 17.55 7.93
CA LEU A 231 -7.34 17.37 9.35
C LEU A 231 -8.82 17.55 9.68
N ARG A 232 -9.55 18.42 8.96
CA ARG A 232 -11.00 18.54 9.09
C ARG A 232 -11.75 17.34 8.52
N PHE A 233 -11.29 16.79 7.39
CA PHE A 233 -11.84 15.57 6.79
C PHE A 233 -11.46 14.29 7.57
N CYS A 234 -10.30 14.25 8.23
CA CYS A 234 -9.88 13.15 9.10
C CYS A 234 -10.46 13.28 10.52
N ARG A 235 -11.20 14.35 10.83
CA ARG A 235 -11.87 14.56 12.13
C ARG A 235 -13.21 13.83 12.24
N ASP A 236 -13.39 12.74 11.49
CA ASP A 236 -14.43 11.74 11.71
C ASP A 236 -13.96 10.61 12.66
N SER A 237 -13.08 10.95 13.61
CA SER A 237 -13.02 10.13 14.83
C SER A 237 -14.38 10.23 15.50
N ARG A 238 -15.18 9.16 15.41
CA ARG A 238 -16.46 9.02 16.10
C ARG A 238 -16.36 9.63 17.49
N ASP A 239 -17.20 10.64 17.76
CA ASP A 239 -17.25 11.29 19.07
C ASP A 239 -17.82 10.31 20.10
N ASN A 240 -16.91 9.61 20.78
CA ASN A 240 -17.22 8.64 21.81
C ASN A 240 -17.65 9.29 23.13
N ALA A 241 -17.68 10.63 23.26
CA ALA A 241 -18.09 11.27 24.51
C ALA A 241 -19.51 10.86 24.92
N ASN A 242 -20.38 10.73 23.93
CA ASN A 242 -21.80 10.43 24.14
C ASN A 242 -22.13 8.93 24.18
N ALA A 243 -21.18 8.04 23.85
CA ALA A 243 -21.39 6.59 23.95
C ALA A 243 -21.69 6.16 25.40
N PRO A 244 -22.78 5.41 25.67
CA PRO A 244 -22.92 4.61 26.90
C PRO A 244 -21.75 3.63 27.08
N LYS A 245 -21.14 3.63 28.26
CA LYS A 245 -19.89 2.86 28.52
C LYS A 245 -19.98 1.96 29.75
N GLU A 246 -20.88 2.28 30.68
CA GLU A 246 -21.02 1.57 31.94
C GLU A 246 -21.86 0.30 31.73
N PRO A 247 -21.32 -0.92 31.92
CA PRO A 247 -22.05 -2.16 31.67
C PRO A 247 -23.25 -2.37 32.62
N THR A 248 -23.24 -1.70 33.77
CA THR A 248 -24.30 -1.78 34.79
C THR A 248 -25.47 -0.85 34.52
N ASP A 249 -25.28 0.15 33.66
CA ASP A 249 -26.31 1.14 33.35
C ASP A 249 -27.11 0.68 32.13
N PRO A 250 -28.46 0.78 32.17
CA PRO A 250 -29.27 0.42 31.02
C PRO A 250 -28.99 1.37 29.84
N VAL A 251 -28.81 0.79 28.66
CA VAL A 251 -28.62 1.49 27.40
C VAL A 251 -29.94 1.53 26.65
N THR A 252 -30.30 2.68 26.09
CA THR A 252 -31.42 2.78 25.16
C THR A 252 -30.90 2.68 23.73
N LEU A 253 -31.31 1.65 23.01
CA LEU A 253 -30.98 1.43 21.62
C LEU A 253 -32.16 1.81 20.73
N VAL A 254 -31.84 2.55 19.66
CA VAL A 254 -32.77 2.96 18.60
C VAL A 254 -32.27 2.33 17.31
N PHE A 255 -33.14 1.58 16.65
CA PHE A 255 -32.95 1.13 15.28
C PHE A 255 -33.88 1.89 14.36
N THR A 256 -33.36 2.29 13.21
CA THR A 256 -34.15 2.93 12.14
C THR A 256 -33.88 2.24 10.83
N ASP A 257 -34.86 2.26 9.92
CA ASP A 257 -34.66 1.87 8.53
C ASP A 257 -35.71 2.54 7.63
N ILE A 258 -35.41 2.73 6.35
CA ILE A 258 -36.38 3.29 5.40
C ILE A 258 -37.32 2.17 4.93
N GLU A 259 -38.62 2.44 4.98
CA GLU A 259 -39.61 1.52 4.45
C GLU A 259 -39.46 1.31 2.94
N SER A 260 -39.47 0.04 2.52
CA SER A 260 -39.43 -0.34 1.11
C SER A 260 -38.24 0.26 0.34
N SER A 261 -37.09 0.46 1.01
CA SER A 261 -35.90 1.08 0.42
C SER A 261 -35.43 0.37 -0.85
N THR A 262 -35.39 -0.96 -0.88
CA THR A 262 -35.06 -1.75 -2.09
C THR A 262 -36.00 -1.45 -3.26
N ALA A 263 -37.31 -1.33 -3.01
CA ALA A 263 -38.29 -1.02 -4.05
C ALA A 263 -38.16 0.45 -4.52
N LEU A 264 -37.85 1.38 -3.62
CA LEU A 264 -37.55 2.77 -3.97
C LEU A 264 -36.27 2.89 -4.79
N TRP A 265 -35.23 2.10 -4.48
CA TRP A 265 -34.02 2.04 -5.28
C TRP A 265 -34.29 1.50 -6.69
N ALA A 266 -35.23 0.56 -6.84
CA ALA A 266 -35.64 0.06 -8.16
C ALA A 266 -36.48 1.09 -8.93
N ALA A 267 -37.41 1.78 -8.27
CA ALA A 267 -38.33 2.72 -8.91
C ALA A 267 -37.73 4.12 -9.17
N CYS A 268 -36.85 4.60 -8.30
CA CYS A 268 -36.38 5.99 -8.27
C CYS A 268 -34.86 6.09 -8.00
N SER A 269 -34.05 5.24 -8.65
CA SER A 269 -32.60 5.11 -8.42
C SER A 269 -31.83 6.44 -8.46
N GLN A 270 -32.17 7.34 -9.39
CA GLN A 270 -31.52 8.65 -9.54
C GLN A 270 -31.78 9.59 -8.34
N LEU A 271 -32.95 9.49 -7.72
CA LEU A 271 -33.35 10.35 -6.58
C LEU A 271 -32.90 9.76 -5.25
N MET A 272 -32.81 8.43 -5.15
CA MET A 272 -32.53 7.74 -3.89
C MET A 272 -31.15 8.04 -3.32
N SER A 273 -30.13 8.25 -4.17
CA SER A 273 -28.79 8.61 -3.70
C SER A 273 -28.82 9.91 -2.87
N ASP A 274 -29.44 10.97 -3.41
CA ASP A 274 -29.53 12.27 -2.75
C ASP A 274 -30.51 12.25 -1.57
N ALA A 275 -31.60 11.49 -1.68
CA ALA A 275 -32.57 11.31 -0.62
C ALA A 275 -31.96 10.58 0.60
N VAL A 276 -31.20 9.50 0.37
CA VAL A 276 -30.51 8.76 1.45
C VAL A 276 -29.39 9.59 2.07
N ALA A 277 -28.62 10.33 1.27
CA ALA A 277 -27.62 11.27 1.79
C ALA A 277 -28.25 12.36 2.68
N THR A 278 -29.43 12.85 2.29
CA THR A 278 -30.22 13.79 3.08
C THR A 278 -30.76 13.15 4.36
N HIS A 279 -31.29 11.93 4.28
CA HIS A 279 -31.71 11.13 5.42
C HIS A 279 -30.57 10.96 6.45
N HIS A 280 -29.36 10.60 6.00
CA HIS A 280 -28.19 10.48 6.88
C HIS A 280 -27.85 11.79 7.58
N ARG A 281 -27.85 12.91 6.83
CA ARG A 281 -27.54 14.24 7.36
C ARG A 281 -28.53 14.66 8.45
N LEU A 282 -29.83 14.46 8.21
CA LEU A 282 -30.88 14.82 9.16
C LEU A 282 -30.80 13.98 10.44
N ILE A 283 -30.62 12.67 10.33
CA ILE A 283 -30.47 11.77 11.49
C ILE A 283 -29.23 12.13 12.30
N ARG A 284 -28.07 12.33 11.65
CA ARG A 284 -26.82 12.71 12.33
C ARG A 284 -26.90 14.05 13.07
N ALA A 285 -27.62 15.02 12.49
CA ALA A 285 -27.89 16.29 13.16
C ALA A 285 -28.71 16.08 14.46
N LEU A 286 -29.71 15.20 14.43
CA LEU A 286 -30.52 14.86 15.60
C LEU A 286 -29.74 14.05 16.64
N ILE A 287 -28.91 13.09 16.22
CA ILE A 287 -27.99 12.35 17.12
C ILE A 287 -27.12 13.33 17.89
N THR A 288 -26.55 14.32 17.21
CA THR A 288 -25.72 15.36 17.82
C THR A 288 -26.53 16.24 18.77
N LYS A 289 -27.71 16.71 18.34
CA LYS A 289 -28.60 17.57 19.13
C LYS A 289 -29.01 16.94 20.47
N TYR A 290 -29.37 15.66 20.43
CA TYR A 290 -29.83 14.91 21.60
C TYR A 290 -28.70 14.19 22.35
N ARG A 291 -27.44 14.42 21.95
CA ARG A 291 -26.25 13.81 22.57
C ARG A 291 -26.34 12.28 22.64
N CYS A 292 -26.92 11.67 21.61
CA CYS A 292 -26.85 10.22 21.40
C CYS A 292 -25.57 9.87 20.63
N TYR A 293 -25.36 8.58 20.41
CA TYR A 293 -24.17 8.03 19.77
C TYR A 293 -24.53 7.14 18.59
N GLU A 294 -24.00 7.44 17.41
CA GLU A 294 -24.13 6.60 16.21
C GLU A 294 -23.24 5.36 16.36
N VAL A 295 -23.85 4.18 16.53
CA VAL A 295 -23.15 2.91 16.71
C VAL A 295 -22.65 2.39 15.38
N LYS A 296 -23.54 2.30 14.38
CA LYS A 296 -23.25 1.90 13.00
C LYS A 296 -24.40 2.26 12.07
N THR A 297 -24.07 2.34 10.80
CA THR A 297 -25.02 2.48 9.69
C THR A 297 -24.77 1.35 8.72
N VAL A 298 -25.82 0.62 8.34
CA VAL A 298 -25.76 -0.46 7.35
C VAL A 298 -26.77 -0.12 6.26
N GLY A 299 -26.28 0.31 5.10
CA GLY A 299 -27.13 0.89 4.05
C GLY A 299 -27.80 2.17 4.55
N ASP A 300 -29.13 2.13 4.63
CA ASP A 300 -30.01 3.17 5.16
C ASP A 300 -30.48 2.92 6.59
N SER A 301 -30.06 1.82 7.22
CA SER A 301 -30.40 1.53 8.61
C SER A 301 -29.40 2.16 9.58
N PHE A 302 -29.90 2.80 10.65
CA PHE A 302 -29.08 3.29 11.76
C PHE A 302 -29.30 2.47 13.02
N MET A 303 -28.19 2.20 13.71
CA MET A 303 -28.18 1.80 15.11
C MET A 303 -27.62 2.95 15.94
N ILE A 304 -28.42 3.45 16.88
CA ILE A 304 -28.10 4.60 17.73
C ILE A 304 -28.21 4.17 19.19
N ALA A 305 -27.23 4.54 20.02
CA ALA A 305 -27.25 4.32 21.46
C ALA A 305 -27.40 5.65 22.21
N CYS A 306 -28.27 5.67 23.21
CA CYS A 306 -28.51 6.84 24.05
C CYS A 306 -28.39 6.46 25.53
N LYS A 307 -27.75 7.32 26.32
CA LYS A 307 -27.66 7.19 27.79
C LYS A 307 -29.00 7.48 28.49
N SER A 308 -29.85 8.29 27.85
CA SER A 308 -31.17 8.66 28.34
C SER A 308 -32.24 8.14 27.38
N VAL A 309 -33.23 7.45 27.94
CA VAL A 309 -34.41 7.00 27.19
C VAL A 309 -35.29 8.16 26.73
N PHE A 310 -35.33 9.25 27.49
CA PHE A 310 -36.08 10.44 27.10
C PHE A 310 -35.41 11.16 25.93
N ALA A 311 -34.08 11.27 25.93
CA ALA A 311 -33.34 11.80 24.78
C ALA A 311 -33.58 10.96 23.52
N ALA A 312 -33.60 9.63 23.65
CA ALA A 312 -33.96 8.73 22.54
C ALA A 312 -35.39 8.98 22.04
N ALA A 313 -36.37 9.08 22.94
CA ALA A 313 -37.76 9.34 22.59
C ALA A 313 -37.96 10.71 21.90
N GLN A 314 -37.25 11.74 22.35
CA GLN A 314 -37.26 13.06 21.71
C GLN A 314 -36.60 13.05 20.33
N LEU A 315 -35.46 12.35 20.19
CA LEU A 315 -34.76 12.16 18.91
C LEU A 315 -35.69 11.53 17.88
N VAL A 316 -36.34 10.41 18.21
CA VAL A 316 -37.18 9.69 17.25
C VAL A 316 -38.49 10.42 16.96
N ARG A 317 -39.01 11.20 17.92
CA ARG A 317 -40.16 12.08 17.71
C ARG A 317 -39.81 13.18 16.70
N GLU A 318 -38.71 13.89 16.93
CA GLU A 318 -38.28 14.98 16.05
C GLU A 318 -37.82 14.46 14.69
N LEU A 319 -37.25 13.25 14.61
CA LEU A 319 -36.93 12.58 13.35
C LEU A 319 -38.17 12.53 12.44
N GLN A 320 -39.30 12.03 12.94
CA GLN A 320 -40.52 11.94 12.15
C GLN A 320 -41.06 13.30 11.70
N GLN A 321 -40.91 14.33 12.55
CA GLN A 321 -41.39 15.69 12.28
C GLN A 321 -40.49 16.42 11.27
N VAL A 322 -39.18 16.31 11.42
CA VAL A 322 -38.20 16.91 10.51
C VAL A 322 -38.29 16.29 9.13
N PHE A 323 -38.46 14.97 9.03
CA PHE A 323 -38.64 14.30 7.74
C PHE A 323 -39.92 14.73 7.04
N LEU A 324 -41.01 14.93 7.79
CA LEU A 324 -42.27 15.46 7.26
C LEU A 324 -42.12 16.91 6.76
N GLN A 325 -41.39 17.76 7.49
CA GLN A 325 -41.23 19.17 7.15
C GLN A 325 -40.15 19.43 6.09
N HIS A 326 -39.29 18.46 5.82
CA HIS A 326 -38.19 18.62 4.88
C HIS A 326 -38.71 18.76 3.44
N ASP A 327 -38.16 19.71 2.68
CA ASP A 327 -38.40 19.79 1.25
C ASP A 327 -37.52 18.78 0.53
N TRP A 328 -38.10 17.66 0.14
CA TRP A 328 -37.43 16.60 -0.62
C TRP A 328 -37.20 16.97 -2.09
N GLY A 329 -37.74 18.10 -2.57
CA GLY A 329 -37.60 18.56 -3.95
C GLY A 329 -38.30 17.67 -4.99
N THR A 330 -39.05 16.66 -4.56
CA THR A 330 -39.74 15.69 -5.43
C THR A 330 -40.97 15.09 -4.75
N GLY A 331 -42.03 14.87 -5.51
CA GLY A 331 -43.20 14.09 -5.09
C GLY A 331 -43.14 12.61 -5.47
N ALA A 332 -42.08 12.19 -6.20
CA ALA A 332 -41.97 10.83 -6.74
C ALA A 332 -41.84 9.76 -5.65
N LEU A 333 -41.19 10.10 -4.52
CA LEU A 333 -41.08 9.19 -3.37
C LEU A 333 -42.47 8.89 -2.78
N ASP A 334 -43.28 9.92 -2.56
CA ASP A 334 -44.64 9.79 -2.05
C ASP A 334 -45.54 9.02 -3.02
N GLU A 335 -45.44 9.29 -4.32
CA GLU A 335 -46.16 8.55 -5.34
C GLU A 335 -45.79 7.06 -5.35
N ALA A 336 -44.50 6.73 -5.26
CA ALA A 336 -44.04 5.35 -5.18
C ALA A 336 -44.63 4.62 -3.96
N TYR A 337 -44.62 5.23 -2.77
CA TYR A 337 -45.25 4.62 -1.60
C TYR A 337 -46.75 4.37 -1.78
N ARG A 338 -47.48 5.33 -2.35
CA ARG A 338 -48.92 5.15 -2.62
C ARG A 338 -49.16 4.01 -3.61
N ASN A 339 -48.34 3.90 -4.65
CA ASN A 339 -48.42 2.81 -5.62
C ASN A 339 -48.11 1.45 -4.98
N PHE A 340 -47.14 1.38 -4.07
CA PHE A 340 -46.85 0.15 -3.32
C PHE A 340 -48.01 -0.26 -2.42
N GLU A 341 -48.67 0.71 -1.77
CA GLU A 341 -49.85 0.42 -0.95
C GLU A 341 -51.06 -0.05 -1.78
N GLU A 342 -51.32 0.54 -2.94
CA GLU A 342 -52.40 0.08 -3.83
C GLU A 342 -52.09 -1.31 -4.40
N GLY A 343 -50.86 -1.55 -4.87
CA GLY A 343 -50.45 -2.87 -5.34
C GLY A 343 -50.63 -3.95 -4.27
N ARG A 344 -50.26 -3.64 -3.01
CA ARG A 344 -50.50 -4.53 -1.89
C ARG A 344 -51.99 -4.75 -1.60
N ALA A 345 -52.84 -3.73 -1.75
CA ALA A 345 -54.28 -3.89 -1.56
C ALA A 345 -54.94 -4.76 -2.63
N GLU A 346 -54.38 -4.80 -3.84
CA GLU A 346 -54.80 -5.73 -4.89
C GLU A 346 -54.37 -7.17 -4.57
N GLU A 347 -53.13 -7.37 -4.12
CA GLU A 347 -52.59 -8.69 -3.76
C GLU A 347 -53.27 -9.28 -2.51
N ASP A 348 -53.40 -8.48 -1.45
CA ASP A 348 -53.94 -8.88 -0.14
C ASP A 348 -55.46 -8.58 -0.03
N ALA A 349 -56.17 -8.49 -1.16
CA ALA A 349 -57.60 -8.14 -1.19
C ALA A 349 -58.47 -9.08 -0.33
N ASN A 350 -58.09 -10.37 -0.26
CA ASN A 350 -58.77 -11.37 0.55
C ASN A 350 -58.47 -11.27 2.06
N GLU A 351 -57.37 -10.60 2.44
CA GLU A 351 -56.94 -10.41 3.83
C GLU A 351 -57.43 -9.08 4.41
N GLY A 352 -58.15 -8.27 3.63
CA GLY A 352 -58.75 -7.01 4.06
C GLY A 352 -57.73 -5.91 4.30
N TYR A 353 -56.57 -5.94 3.63
CA TYR A 353 -55.60 -4.85 3.69
C TYR A 353 -56.19 -3.56 3.10
N VAL A 354 -56.18 -2.48 3.89
CA VAL A 354 -56.62 -1.16 3.48
C VAL A 354 -55.40 -0.22 3.41
N PRO A 355 -55.12 0.39 2.24
CA PRO A 355 -54.06 1.39 2.11
C PRO A 355 -54.19 2.51 3.15
N PRO A 356 -53.23 2.68 4.06
CA PRO A 356 -53.32 3.71 5.10
C PRO A 356 -53.19 5.13 4.53
N THR A 357 -52.52 5.31 3.39
CA THR A 357 -52.20 6.65 2.86
C THR A 357 -52.57 6.85 1.40
N ALA A 358 -52.61 5.80 0.57
CA ALA A 358 -52.79 5.93 -0.87
C ALA A 358 -54.10 6.61 -1.30
N ARG A 359 -55.18 6.39 -0.54
CA ARG A 359 -56.53 6.89 -0.83
C ARG A 359 -56.88 8.17 -0.07
N LEU A 360 -55.92 8.79 0.60
CA LEU A 360 -56.12 10.08 1.26
C LEU A 360 -56.19 11.21 0.24
N ASP A 361 -57.02 12.22 0.53
CA ASP A 361 -57.01 13.47 -0.23
C ASP A 361 -55.61 14.12 -0.18
N ALA A 362 -55.19 14.76 -1.27
CA ALA A 362 -53.84 15.31 -1.41
C ALA A 362 -53.50 16.40 -0.38
N ALA A 363 -54.50 17.13 0.13
CA ALA A 363 -54.28 18.11 1.20
C ALA A 363 -54.10 17.42 2.55
N VAL A 364 -54.86 16.37 2.84
CA VAL A 364 -54.75 15.56 4.07
C VAL A 364 -53.43 14.78 4.07
N TYR A 365 -53.06 14.18 2.93
CA TYR A 365 -51.81 13.43 2.79
C TYR A 365 -50.60 14.31 3.19
N ARG A 366 -50.49 15.51 2.61
CA ARG A 366 -49.36 16.43 2.86
C ARG A 366 -49.25 16.94 4.30
N GLN A 367 -50.32 16.90 5.08
CA GLN A 367 -50.29 17.25 6.51
C GLN A 367 -49.59 16.17 7.35
N HIS A 368 -49.55 14.93 6.87
CA HIS A 368 -49.09 13.79 7.66
C HIS A 368 -47.91 13.04 7.02
N TRP A 369 -47.74 13.11 5.70
CA TRP A 369 -46.80 12.31 4.92
C TRP A 369 -46.08 13.15 3.88
N ASN A 370 -44.77 12.95 3.77
CA ASN A 370 -43.87 13.60 2.82
C ASN A 370 -42.52 12.86 2.77
N GLY A 371 -42.06 12.51 1.58
CA GLY A 371 -40.74 11.93 1.32
C GLY A 371 -40.48 10.55 1.94
N LEU A 372 -39.25 10.33 2.42
CA LEU A 372 -38.82 9.03 2.95
C LEU A 372 -39.52 8.68 4.27
N ARG A 373 -40.09 7.48 4.34
CA ARG A 373 -40.80 6.97 5.52
C ARG A 373 -39.87 6.08 6.35
N VAL A 374 -39.42 6.58 7.49
CA VAL A 374 -38.51 5.85 8.39
C VAL A 374 -39.31 5.11 9.45
N ARG A 375 -39.11 3.81 9.57
CA ARG A 375 -39.63 3.01 10.69
C ARG A 375 -38.60 2.99 11.81
N VAL A 376 -39.06 2.99 13.06
CA VAL A 376 -38.19 3.14 14.23
C VAL A 376 -38.61 2.21 15.36
N GLY A 377 -37.64 1.51 15.94
CA GLY A 377 -37.81 0.69 17.14
C GLY A 377 -36.89 1.12 18.26
N VAL A 378 -37.41 1.19 19.49
CA VAL A 378 -36.68 1.62 20.69
C VAL A 378 -36.84 0.62 21.82
N HIS A 379 -35.71 0.21 22.38
CA HIS A 379 -35.67 -0.68 23.54
C HIS A 379 -34.59 -0.24 24.52
N THR A 380 -34.82 -0.51 25.81
CA THR A 380 -33.92 -0.14 26.90
C THR A 380 -33.63 -1.37 27.74
N GLY A 381 -32.35 -1.64 27.98
CA GLY A 381 -31.90 -2.81 28.74
C GLY A 381 -30.39 -2.80 28.95
N LEU A 382 -29.86 -3.82 29.63
CA LEU A 382 -28.42 -3.99 29.78
C LEU A 382 -27.82 -4.56 28.49
N CYS A 383 -26.63 -4.10 28.11
CA CYS A 383 -25.94 -4.52 26.90
C CYS A 383 -24.55 -5.07 27.23
N ASP A 384 -24.07 -6.01 26.42
CA ASP A 384 -22.64 -6.32 26.34
C ASP A 384 -21.97 -5.21 25.52
N ILE A 385 -21.31 -4.27 26.21
CA ILE A 385 -20.67 -3.10 25.62
C ILE A 385 -19.23 -3.46 25.24
N ARG A 386 -18.90 -3.39 23.96
CA ARG A 386 -17.55 -3.69 23.46
C ARG A 386 -16.96 -2.48 22.76
N ARG A 387 -15.67 -2.24 22.96
CA ARG A 387 -14.93 -1.23 22.22
C ARG A 387 -14.14 -1.89 21.11
N ASP A 388 -14.33 -1.42 19.89
CA ASP A 388 -13.59 -1.89 18.72
C ASP A 388 -12.22 -1.17 18.66
N GLU A 389 -11.13 -1.93 18.58
CA GLU A 389 -9.78 -1.39 18.54
C GLU A 389 -9.41 -0.73 17.21
N VAL A 390 -10.07 -1.11 16.12
CA VAL A 390 -9.85 -0.59 14.77
C VAL A 390 -10.66 0.69 14.55
N THR A 391 -11.99 0.62 14.73
CA THR A 391 -12.86 1.79 14.52
C THR A 391 -12.81 2.78 15.68
N LYS A 392 -12.19 2.40 16.81
CA LYS A 392 -12.15 3.12 18.08
C LYS A 392 -13.52 3.43 18.68
N GLY A 393 -14.61 2.93 18.09
CA GLY A 393 -15.99 3.13 18.54
C GLY A 393 -16.46 2.07 19.54
N TYR A 394 -17.65 2.27 20.09
CA TYR A 394 -18.36 1.31 20.92
C TYR A 394 -19.47 0.61 20.14
N ASP A 395 -19.68 -0.67 20.42
CA ASP A 395 -20.74 -1.52 19.89
C ASP A 395 -21.49 -2.22 21.04
N TYR A 396 -22.74 -2.60 20.79
CA TYR A 396 -23.66 -3.09 21.83
C TYR A 396 -24.30 -4.40 21.38
N TYR A 397 -24.03 -5.46 22.14
CA TYR A 397 -24.49 -6.82 21.83
C TYR A 397 -25.44 -7.35 22.92
N GLY A 398 -26.08 -8.48 22.61
CA GLY A 398 -26.95 -9.21 23.51
C GLY A 398 -28.45 -9.00 23.22
N GLU A 399 -29.28 -9.48 24.14
CA GLU A 399 -30.74 -9.49 23.99
C GLU A 399 -31.31 -8.10 23.74
N THR A 400 -30.78 -7.06 24.40
CA THR A 400 -31.24 -5.68 24.24
C THR A 400 -31.11 -5.18 22.79
N ALA A 401 -29.98 -5.46 22.12
CA ALA A 401 -29.79 -5.08 20.72
C ALA A 401 -30.74 -5.86 19.79
N ASN A 402 -30.91 -7.16 20.05
CA ASN A 402 -31.79 -8.02 19.28
C ASN A 402 -33.26 -7.58 19.40
N VAL A 403 -33.74 -7.31 20.62
CA VAL A 403 -35.13 -6.85 20.85
C VAL A 403 -35.36 -5.48 20.22
N ALA A 404 -34.40 -4.56 20.29
CA ALA A 404 -34.49 -3.25 19.65
C ALA A 404 -34.66 -3.38 18.11
N ALA A 405 -33.79 -4.18 17.47
CA ALA A 405 -33.84 -4.42 16.03
C ALA A 405 -35.14 -5.14 15.61
N ARG A 406 -35.60 -6.13 16.38
CA ARG A 406 -36.88 -6.82 16.10
C ARG A 406 -38.09 -5.92 16.30
N THR A 407 -38.01 -4.96 17.23
CA THR A 407 -39.07 -3.96 17.43
C THR A 407 -39.17 -3.00 16.26
N GLU A 408 -38.03 -2.59 15.67
CA GLU A 408 -38.00 -1.78 14.45
C GLU A 408 -38.56 -2.57 13.26
N GLY A 409 -38.13 -3.83 13.09
CA GLY A 409 -38.49 -4.63 11.92
C GLY A 409 -39.98 -4.93 11.74
N VAL A 410 -40.77 -4.91 12.83
CA VAL A 410 -42.23 -5.06 12.77
C VAL A 410 -42.97 -3.73 12.52
N GLY A 411 -42.27 -2.61 12.52
CA GLY A 411 -42.83 -1.28 12.31
C GLY A 411 -43.14 -0.98 10.83
N ASN A 412 -44.14 -0.12 10.62
CA ASN A 412 -44.41 0.49 9.30
C ASN A 412 -43.63 1.80 9.15
N GLY A 413 -43.40 2.23 7.92
CA GLY A 413 -42.74 3.50 7.62
C GLY A 413 -43.45 4.67 8.29
N GLY A 414 -42.69 5.54 8.95
CA GLY A 414 -43.24 6.67 9.70
C GLY A 414 -43.74 6.33 11.12
N ARG A 415 -43.70 5.05 11.51
CA ARG A 415 -44.14 4.56 12.83
C ARG A 415 -42.94 4.45 13.78
N VAL A 416 -43.17 4.85 15.03
CA VAL A 416 -42.20 4.72 16.13
C VAL A 416 -42.75 3.77 17.17
N LEU A 417 -42.01 2.70 17.47
CA LEU A 417 -42.38 1.68 18.44
C LEU A 417 -41.42 1.70 19.62
N LEU A 418 -41.97 1.83 20.83
CA LEU A 418 -41.28 1.68 22.10
C LEU A 418 -41.69 0.35 22.70
N THR A 419 -40.72 -0.45 23.16
CA THR A 419 -41.04 -1.57 24.06
C THR A 419 -41.52 -1.07 25.42
N ARG A 420 -42.24 -1.90 26.18
CA ARG A 420 -42.62 -1.58 27.57
C ARG A 420 -41.41 -1.22 28.43
N ALA A 421 -40.27 -1.90 28.23
CA ALA A 421 -39.05 -1.59 28.98
C ALA A 421 -38.60 -0.14 28.73
N ALA A 422 -38.57 0.31 27.48
CA ALA A 422 -38.26 1.70 27.16
C ALA A 422 -39.32 2.68 27.69
N TYR A 423 -40.60 2.36 27.52
CA TYR A 423 -41.68 3.23 28.00
C TYR A 423 -41.70 3.39 29.53
N MET A 424 -41.42 2.31 30.27
CA MET A 424 -41.38 2.32 31.73
C MET A 424 -40.07 2.88 32.29
N ALA A 425 -38.98 2.89 31.51
CA ALA A 425 -37.73 3.54 31.88
C ALA A 425 -37.83 5.08 31.90
N LEU A 426 -38.81 5.66 31.22
CA LEU A 426 -39.14 7.09 31.34
C LEU A 426 -39.68 7.38 32.75
N SER A 427 -39.38 8.57 33.28
CA SER A 427 -40.05 9.07 34.48
C SER A 427 -41.53 9.38 34.20
N THR A 428 -42.32 9.59 35.26
CA THR A 428 -43.74 9.98 35.15
C THR A 428 -43.90 11.28 34.38
N THR A 429 -43.10 12.30 34.70
CA THR A 429 -43.12 13.62 34.03
C THR A 429 -42.68 13.56 32.57
N GLU A 430 -41.77 12.66 32.22
CA GLU A 430 -41.36 12.47 30.82
C GLU A 430 -42.44 11.75 30.01
N ARG A 431 -43.14 10.77 30.60
CA ARG A 431 -44.27 10.10 29.94
C ARG A 431 -45.42 11.07 29.64
N GLU A 432 -45.70 12.03 30.50
CA GLU A 432 -46.73 13.06 30.28
C GLU A 432 -46.44 13.95 29.07
N GLN A 433 -45.18 14.08 28.67
CA GLN A 433 -44.76 14.87 27.49
C GLN A 433 -44.85 14.09 26.17
N LEU A 434 -45.15 12.79 26.23
CA LEU A 434 -45.21 11.91 25.07
C LEU A 434 -46.63 11.38 24.91
N LYS A 435 -47.21 11.58 23.73
CA LYS A 435 -48.48 10.94 23.35
C LYS A 435 -48.18 9.54 22.84
N VAL A 436 -48.73 8.53 23.52
CA VAL A 436 -48.40 7.13 23.26
C VAL A 436 -49.67 6.30 23.25
N THR A 437 -49.76 5.39 22.28
CA THR A 437 -50.86 4.42 22.13
C THR A 437 -50.36 3.01 22.43
N ALA A 438 -50.97 2.29 23.38
CA ALA A 438 -50.59 0.91 23.68
C ALA A 438 -51.07 -0.04 22.58
N LEU A 439 -50.19 -0.92 22.09
CA LEU A 439 -50.50 -1.91 21.04
C LEU A 439 -50.64 -3.34 21.59
N GLY A 440 -50.35 -3.54 22.87
CA GLY A 440 -50.42 -4.85 23.53
C GLY A 440 -49.18 -5.71 23.29
N ALA A 441 -49.27 -6.98 23.68
CA ALA A 441 -48.18 -7.94 23.61
C ALA A 441 -48.05 -8.53 22.20
N VAL A 442 -46.85 -8.44 21.63
CA VAL A 442 -46.54 -8.88 20.27
C VAL A 442 -45.41 -9.90 20.30
N ALA A 443 -45.62 -11.06 19.67
CA ALA A 443 -44.57 -12.06 19.52
C ALA A 443 -43.55 -11.56 18.49
N LEU A 444 -42.30 -11.33 18.93
CA LEU A 444 -41.20 -10.95 18.05
C LEU A 444 -40.37 -12.18 17.72
N ARG A 445 -39.98 -12.34 16.46
CA ARG A 445 -39.18 -13.50 16.03
C ARG A 445 -37.85 -13.57 16.79
N GLY A 446 -37.56 -14.74 17.36
CA GLY A 446 -36.33 -14.99 18.13
C GLY A 446 -36.35 -14.43 19.55
N VAL A 447 -37.45 -13.78 19.98
CA VAL A 447 -37.65 -13.34 21.35
C VAL A 447 -38.61 -14.32 22.03
N PRO A 448 -38.20 -14.97 23.15
CA PRO A 448 -38.95 -16.09 23.72
C PRO A 448 -40.30 -15.71 24.32
N LYS A 449 -40.47 -14.44 24.75
CA LYS A 449 -41.71 -13.93 25.33
C LYS A 449 -42.28 -12.82 24.46
N PRO A 450 -43.62 -12.74 24.30
CA PRO A 450 -44.25 -11.58 23.68
C PRO A 450 -43.83 -10.28 24.37
N VAL A 451 -43.52 -9.26 23.57
CA VAL A 451 -43.08 -7.95 24.03
C VAL A 451 -44.24 -6.98 23.92
N GLU A 452 -44.59 -6.34 25.03
CA GLU A 452 -45.58 -5.25 25.01
C GLU A 452 -45.03 -4.03 24.27
N LEU A 453 -45.75 -3.57 23.25
CA LEU A 453 -45.36 -2.46 22.40
C LEU A 453 -46.26 -1.24 22.60
N TYR A 454 -45.65 -0.08 22.44
CA TYR A 454 -46.25 1.24 22.57
C TYR A 454 -45.89 2.06 21.33
N GLN A 455 -46.88 2.61 20.63
CA GLN A 455 -46.67 3.53 19.53
C GLN A 455 -46.48 4.95 20.07
N LEU A 456 -45.36 5.60 19.74
CA LEU A 456 -45.19 7.03 19.98
C LEU A 456 -45.83 7.83 18.85
N ASP A 457 -46.81 8.66 19.16
CA ASP A 457 -47.55 9.47 18.19
C ASP A 457 -46.77 10.75 17.83
N ALA A 458 -45.66 10.56 17.11
CA ALA A 458 -44.71 11.62 16.78
C ALA A 458 -45.27 12.69 15.83
N VAL A 459 -46.10 12.26 14.87
CA VAL A 459 -46.87 13.12 13.97
C VAL A 459 -48.35 12.82 14.22
N PRO A 460 -49.08 13.71 14.93
CA PRO A 460 -50.50 13.51 15.21
C PRO A 460 -51.32 13.30 13.93
N GLY A 461 -52.24 12.33 13.96
CA GLY A 461 -53.14 12.03 12.84
C GLY A 461 -52.62 10.96 11.87
N ARG A 462 -51.37 10.51 11.98
CA ARG A 462 -50.90 9.35 11.18
C ARG A 462 -51.63 8.07 11.58
N THR A 463 -52.08 7.34 10.58
CA THR A 463 -52.62 5.98 10.68
C THR A 463 -51.65 5.00 10.04
N PHE A 464 -51.65 3.75 10.50
CA PHE A 464 -50.74 2.72 10.02
C PHE A 464 -51.49 1.42 9.77
N ALA A 465 -50.98 0.62 8.83
CA ALA A 465 -51.35 -0.77 8.67
C ALA A 465 -51.01 -1.60 9.94
N PRO A 466 -51.48 -2.86 10.04
CA PRO A 466 -51.03 -3.79 11.07
C PRO A 466 -49.50 -3.94 11.13
N LEU A 467 -48.99 -4.44 12.26
CA LEU A 467 -47.56 -4.70 12.42
C LEU A 467 -47.08 -5.79 11.45
N ARG A 468 -45.83 -5.67 11.00
CA ARG A 468 -45.22 -6.53 9.97
C ARG A 468 -44.57 -7.75 10.62
N LEU A 469 -45.35 -8.76 11.00
CA LEU A 469 -44.85 -9.91 11.76
C LEU A 469 -44.05 -10.93 10.92
N ASP A 470 -44.14 -10.86 9.59
CA ASP A 470 -43.64 -11.93 8.69
C ASP A 470 -42.21 -11.74 8.15
N ARG A 471 -41.48 -10.68 8.55
CA ARG A 471 -40.18 -10.35 7.92
C ARG A 471 -38.97 -11.06 8.54
N LEU A 472 -38.26 -11.83 7.70
CA LEU A 472 -36.85 -12.22 7.83
C LEU A 472 -35.97 -10.97 7.68
N MET A 473 -35.17 -10.63 8.69
CA MET A 473 -33.98 -9.77 8.48
C MET A 473 -32.79 -10.70 8.18
N PRO A 474 -31.89 -10.35 7.24
CA PRO A 474 -30.62 -11.04 7.08
C PRO A 474 -29.85 -10.99 8.40
N GLU A 475 -29.32 -12.13 8.83
CA GLU A 475 -28.41 -12.17 9.97
C GLU A 475 -27.17 -11.34 9.62
N LEU A 476 -26.79 -10.43 10.50
CA LEU A 476 -25.49 -9.77 10.42
C LEU A 476 -24.47 -10.84 10.79
N ASP A 477 -23.89 -11.49 9.78
CA ASP A 477 -22.90 -12.55 9.96
C ASP A 477 -21.75 -12.05 10.85
N GLY A 478 -21.63 -12.68 12.02
CA GLY A 478 -20.46 -12.59 12.87
C GLY A 478 -19.47 -13.62 12.37
N ASP A 479 -18.32 -13.16 11.87
CA ASP A 479 -17.20 -14.02 11.50
C ASP A 479 -16.67 -14.73 12.76
N GLY A 480 -17.12 -15.97 12.94
CA GLY A 480 -16.59 -16.92 13.91
C GLY A 480 -16.14 -18.17 13.17
N GLU A 481 -14.83 -18.39 13.17
CA GLU A 481 -14.18 -19.62 12.74
C GLU A 481 -14.80 -20.84 13.43
N ASP A 482 -15.10 -21.90 12.68
CA ASP A 482 -14.48 -23.21 12.93
C ASP A 482 -14.80 -24.28 11.86
N ALA A 483 -13.83 -25.17 11.73
CA ALA A 483 -13.93 -26.61 11.40
C ALA A 483 -13.61 -27.14 9.98
N THR A 484 -12.35 -27.57 9.87
CA THR A 484 -11.88 -28.95 9.58
C THR A 484 -11.77 -29.54 8.15
N GLY A 485 -10.62 -30.19 7.91
CA GLY A 485 -10.45 -31.33 6.99
C GLY A 485 -9.24 -31.21 6.04
N SER A 486 -7.99 -31.46 6.48
CA SER A 486 -7.24 -32.74 6.40
C SER A 486 -6.59 -33.08 5.03
N GLY A 487 -5.26 -33.34 5.04
CA GLY A 487 -4.54 -33.99 3.94
C GLY A 487 -3.00 -33.91 3.98
N ASP A 488 -2.37 -34.86 4.69
CA ASP A 488 -1.02 -35.47 4.58
C ASP A 488 -0.24 -35.31 3.24
N ALA A 489 1.09 -35.48 3.11
CA ALA A 489 2.24 -35.72 3.98
C ALA A 489 3.55 -35.70 3.13
N SER A 490 4.69 -35.71 3.84
CA SER A 490 5.97 -36.41 3.52
C SER A 490 7.15 -35.65 2.92
N ALA A 491 8.28 -35.79 3.63
CA ALA A 491 9.63 -35.36 3.31
C ALA A 491 10.46 -36.46 2.60
N SER A 492 11.44 -36.08 1.77
CA SER A 492 12.68 -36.86 1.52
C SER A 492 13.73 -36.03 0.77
N SER A 493 15.00 -36.36 0.98
CA SER A 493 16.19 -35.57 0.62
C SER A 493 17.01 -36.16 -0.54
N CYS A 494 17.72 -35.24 -1.22
CA CYS A 494 19.12 -35.33 -1.69
C CYS A 494 19.52 -36.02 -3.03
N ARG A 495 20.32 -35.22 -3.77
CA ARG A 495 21.48 -35.55 -4.64
C ARG A 495 21.24 -36.05 -6.07
N SER A 496 21.26 -35.10 -7.02
CA SER A 496 22.14 -35.13 -8.21
C SER A 496 21.91 -33.89 -9.09
N CYS A 497 22.86 -32.94 -9.12
CA CYS A 497 23.29 -32.20 -10.33
C CYS A 497 24.27 -31.09 -9.93
N LEU A 498 25.55 -31.43 -9.84
CA LEU A 498 26.65 -30.52 -9.49
C LEU A 498 27.37 -29.91 -10.72
N SER A 499 26.81 -29.98 -11.94
CA SER A 499 27.51 -29.47 -13.14
C SER A 499 26.96 -28.13 -13.68
N GLN A 500 25.74 -27.73 -13.33
CA GLN A 500 25.13 -26.48 -13.84
C GLN A 500 25.45 -25.24 -12.99
N THR A 501 25.77 -25.42 -11.71
CA THR A 501 26.07 -24.30 -10.79
C THR A 501 27.42 -23.65 -11.07
N ALA A 502 28.42 -24.41 -11.55
CA ALA A 502 29.75 -23.88 -11.85
C ALA A 502 29.74 -22.88 -13.04
N PHE A 503 28.92 -23.14 -14.07
CA PHE A 503 28.76 -22.22 -15.21
C PHE A 503 27.97 -20.95 -14.85
N ALA A 504 26.97 -21.06 -13.96
CA ALA A 504 26.21 -19.91 -13.49
C ALA A 504 27.06 -18.97 -12.60
N VAL A 505 27.98 -19.53 -11.80
CA VAL A 505 28.93 -18.75 -11.00
C VAL A 505 29.90 -17.96 -11.88
N LEU A 506 30.43 -18.55 -12.96
CA LEU A 506 31.30 -17.85 -13.92
C LEU A 506 30.59 -16.71 -14.66
N ALA A 507 29.32 -16.86 -15.02
CA ALA A 507 28.54 -15.80 -15.66
C ALA A 507 28.20 -14.63 -14.71
N LEU A 508 27.96 -14.92 -13.42
CA LEU A 508 27.74 -13.92 -12.38
C LEU A 508 29.00 -13.11 -12.07
N LEU A 509 30.19 -13.71 -12.18
CA LEU A 509 31.47 -13.03 -11.96
C LEU A 509 31.78 -11.96 -13.00
N GLY A 510 31.33 -12.13 -14.25
CA GLY A 510 31.46 -11.11 -15.31
C GLY A 510 30.54 -9.89 -15.10
N LEU A 511 29.37 -10.09 -14.49
CA LEU A 511 28.39 -9.04 -14.20
C LEU A 511 28.77 -8.18 -12.98
N GLN A 512 29.47 -8.76 -11.99
CA GLN A 512 29.80 -8.05 -10.74
C GLN A 512 31.01 -7.11 -10.86
N PHE A 513 31.88 -7.29 -11.87
CA PHE A 513 33.09 -6.47 -12.08
C PHE A 513 33.16 -5.77 -13.45
N GLY A 514 32.18 -5.99 -14.33
CA GLY A 514 32.05 -5.25 -15.58
C GLY A 514 31.45 -3.88 -15.35
N ILE A 515 32.18 -2.81 -15.67
CA ILE A 515 31.69 -1.41 -15.54
C ILE A 515 30.57 -1.09 -16.55
N PHE A 516 30.35 -1.93 -17.58
CA PHE A 516 29.20 -1.82 -18.47
C PHE A 516 28.72 -3.21 -18.93
N ALA A 517 27.58 -3.68 -18.40
CA ALA A 517 26.82 -4.76 -19.01
C ALA A 517 25.33 -4.40 -18.96
N ALA A 518 24.78 -3.94 -20.09
CA ALA A 518 23.34 -3.95 -20.31
C ALA A 518 22.88 -5.40 -20.58
N PRO A 519 21.66 -5.82 -20.17
CA PRO A 519 21.19 -7.17 -20.39
C PRO A 519 20.93 -7.42 -21.90
N PRO A 520 21.19 -8.62 -22.43
CA PRO A 520 20.72 -8.96 -23.77
C PRO A 520 19.19 -9.05 -23.74
N ALA A 521 18.55 -8.23 -24.58
CA ALA A 521 17.15 -8.41 -24.92
C ALA A 521 16.94 -9.77 -25.60
N THR A 522 15.89 -10.46 -25.21
CA THR A 522 15.44 -11.76 -25.69
C THR A 522 15.31 -11.82 -27.21
N ALA A 523 16.03 -12.73 -27.88
CA ALA A 523 15.56 -13.45 -29.07
C ALA A 523 16.55 -14.57 -29.46
N GLY A 524 16.06 -15.81 -29.56
CA GLY A 524 16.68 -16.84 -30.40
C GLY A 524 17.68 -17.81 -29.74
N ALA A 525 17.20 -18.71 -28.87
CA ALA A 525 17.94 -19.93 -28.52
C ALA A 525 16.98 -21.13 -28.37
N ALA A 526 16.12 -21.35 -29.36
CA ALA A 526 15.24 -22.51 -29.42
C ALA A 526 15.77 -23.64 -30.34
N SER A 527 17.00 -23.56 -30.87
CA SER A 527 17.48 -24.48 -31.92
C SER A 527 18.64 -25.40 -31.57
N SER A 528 19.22 -25.35 -30.36
CA SER A 528 20.38 -26.20 -30.01
C SER A 528 20.13 -27.34 -29.01
N LEU A 529 18.88 -27.55 -28.60
CA LEU A 529 18.52 -28.59 -27.61
C LEU A 529 18.15 -29.96 -28.19
N ARG A 530 18.14 -30.14 -29.52
CA ARG A 530 17.83 -31.45 -30.16
C ARG A 530 19.06 -32.28 -30.61
N ALA A 531 20.28 -31.78 -30.43
CA ALA A 531 21.49 -32.48 -30.91
C ALA A 531 22.30 -33.20 -29.81
N LEU A 532 21.94 -33.07 -28.53
CA LEU A 532 22.65 -33.73 -27.42
C LEU A 532 21.86 -34.81 -26.69
N GLU A 533 20.56 -34.98 -26.96
CA GLU A 533 19.77 -36.11 -26.43
C GLU A 533 20.00 -37.42 -27.20
N SER A 534 20.68 -37.40 -28.36
CA SER A 534 20.89 -38.60 -29.18
C SER A 534 22.16 -39.41 -28.85
N ARG A 535 22.93 -39.07 -27.81
CA ARG A 535 24.18 -39.79 -27.44
C ARG A 535 24.21 -40.47 -26.07
N CYS A 536 23.13 -40.45 -25.29
CA CYS A 536 23.03 -41.22 -24.03
C CYS A 536 21.96 -42.33 -24.04
N ALA A 537 21.41 -42.67 -25.21
CA ALA A 537 20.59 -43.88 -25.41
C ALA A 537 21.38 -44.95 -26.19
N ALA A 538 22.59 -45.30 -25.71
CA ALA A 538 23.34 -46.46 -26.21
C ALA A 538 24.45 -46.88 -25.22
N ARG A 539 24.06 -47.41 -24.07
CA ARG A 539 24.69 -48.59 -23.42
C ARG A 539 23.92 -48.91 -22.13
N ARG A 540 23.58 -50.19 -22.03
CA ARG A 540 23.12 -50.87 -20.82
C ARG A 540 24.12 -50.72 -19.67
#